data_AF-A0A533T2L0-F1
#
_entry.id   AF-A0A533T2L0-F1
#
_cell.length_a   1.000
_cell.length_b   1.000
_cell.length_c   1.000
_cell.angle_alpha   90.00
_cell.angle_beta   90.00
_cell.angle_gamma   90.00
#
_symmetry.space_group_name_H-M   'P 1'
#
loop_
_entity.id
_entity.type
_entity.pdbx_description
1 polymer ?
#
loop_
_entity_poly.entity_id
_entity_poly.type
_entity_poly.pdbx_seq_one_letter_code
_entity_poly.pdbx_strand_id
1 'polypeptide(L)'
;MAKPKKVKITEKAHWYSHHSEAGYTKLARLLENDIVHTWVDAQNNVVLDFMDVDLLKLLLSESGLENKQFHIIFDLNLVTDISYSYKRAITELLYHWQPFLGLVCFYNVGSQMSVIVESFAAVAPVNIRVLQADSYQDALKIVLAFKANEPLSDDNDVKDFLYNSELKRQFLGAVARMTWLNILDYPIYIPDADNEYYPFFQAIRALHSDLKAKEIEKEKEISLLKQTYEHRITQKIIKMNAQAQIGTQYIQDLEKEVAELSSRAAAQELELTRVSTAIAEKTNALGNLLDQIHALNIDSALKREMTDACMKLLDTEKIEKRLNIELTESDSFFLTKLQKKHPNLNQRELRISLLVKLNYETTEIARSIGISTRGMESIRYRMHKKLGLGKHESIKTYLSDLATAFHA
;
A
#
# COMPACT_ATOMS: atom_id res chain seq x y z
N MET A 1 -61.06 48.25 6.28
CA MET A 1 -60.52 46.96 5.80
C MET A 1 -59.30 47.25 4.94
N ALA A 2 -58.09 47.06 5.48
CA ALA A 2 -56.86 47.18 4.70
C ALA A 2 -56.76 45.98 3.74
N LYS A 3 -56.51 46.23 2.45
CA LYS A 3 -56.24 45.17 1.46
C LYS A 3 -55.03 44.34 1.93
N PRO A 4 -55.04 43.01 1.84
CA PRO A 4 -53.88 42.20 2.22
C PRO A 4 -52.68 42.63 1.37
N LYS A 5 -51.59 43.03 2.03
CA LYS A 5 -50.33 43.40 1.40
C LYS A 5 -49.86 42.19 0.58
N LYS A 6 -49.71 42.33 -0.74
CA LYS A 6 -49.23 41.23 -1.59
C LYS A 6 -47.83 40.86 -1.15
N VAL A 7 -47.66 39.62 -0.69
CA VAL A 7 -46.38 39.09 -0.23
C VAL A 7 -45.46 38.95 -1.43
N LYS A 8 -44.23 39.45 -1.32
CA LYS A 8 -43.21 39.28 -2.36
C LYS A 8 -42.73 37.83 -2.37
N ILE A 9 -42.89 37.14 -3.49
CA ILE A 9 -42.46 35.75 -3.68
C ILE A 9 -41.34 35.74 -4.72
N THR A 10 -40.24 35.08 -4.38
CA THR A 10 -39.12 34.78 -5.28
C THR A 10 -39.00 33.26 -5.38
N GLU A 11 -39.06 32.74 -6.61
CA GLU A 11 -38.91 31.33 -6.94
C GLU A 11 -37.87 31.20 -8.05
N LYS A 12 -37.05 30.14 -7.99
CA LYS A 12 -36.12 29.79 -9.07
C LYS A 12 -36.26 28.33 -9.44
N ALA A 13 -36.09 28.03 -10.72
CA ALA A 13 -36.35 26.71 -11.27
C ALA A 13 -35.48 25.61 -10.64
N HIS A 14 -34.31 25.93 -10.11
CA HIS A 14 -33.35 24.99 -9.51
C HIS A 14 -33.38 24.98 -7.97
N TRP A 15 -34.34 25.66 -7.32
CA TRP A 15 -34.52 25.60 -5.87
C TRP A 15 -35.35 24.38 -5.45
N TYR A 16 -34.84 23.21 -5.80
CA TYR A 16 -35.39 21.92 -5.38
C TYR A 16 -34.27 20.89 -5.16
N SER A 17 -34.59 19.83 -4.45
CA SER A 17 -33.71 18.68 -4.23
C SER A 17 -34.52 17.40 -4.46
N HIS A 18 -34.00 16.49 -5.28
CA HIS A 18 -34.70 15.28 -5.69
C HIS A 18 -34.21 14.07 -4.89
N HIS A 19 -35.14 13.42 -4.19
CA HIS A 19 -34.89 12.22 -3.38
C HIS A 19 -35.57 11.03 -4.05
N SER A 20 -34.93 10.50 -5.10
CA SER A 20 -35.52 9.44 -5.94
C SER A 20 -35.79 8.14 -5.17
N GLU A 21 -34.92 7.77 -4.22
CA GLU A 21 -35.09 6.57 -3.41
C GLU A 21 -36.24 6.72 -2.40
N ALA A 22 -36.39 7.91 -1.82
CA ALA A 22 -37.46 8.21 -0.87
C ALA A 22 -38.78 8.64 -1.54
N GLY A 23 -38.79 8.80 -2.87
CA GLY A 23 -39.98 9.06 -3.67
C GLY A 23 -40.54 10.48 -3.55
N TYR A 24 -39.70 11.47 -3.27
CA TYR A 24 -40.14 12.85 -3.08
C TYR A 24 -39.19 13.90 -3.65
N THR A 25 -39.71 15.10 -3.90
CA THR A 25 -38.91 16.27 -4.25
C THR A 25 -39.11 17.34 -3.18
N LYS A 26 -38.02 17.80 -2.57
CA LYS A 26 -38.04 18.94 -1.66
C LYS A 26 -38.02 20.22 -2.49
N LEU A 27 -38.94 21.13 -2.21
CA LEU A 27 -38.98 22.44 -2.86
C LEU A 27 -38.77 23.55 -1.85
N ALA A 28 -38.22 24.67 -2.34
CA ALA A 28 -38.03 25.86 -1.55
C ALA A 28 -38.29 27.13 -2.35
N ARG A 29 -38.77 28.16 -1.67
CA ARG A 29 -38.93 29.51 -2.20
C ARG A 29 -38.67 30.56 -1.15
N LEU A 30 -38.50 31.79 -1.57
CA LEU A 30 -38.25 32.92 -0.68
C LEU A 30 -39.44 33.88 -0.65
N LEU A 31 -39.90 34.24 0.55
CA LEU A 31 -40.97 35.21 0.81
C LEU A 31 -40.38 36.43 1.52
N GLU A 32 -40.86 37.64 1.20
CA GLU A 32 -40.45 38.92 1.85
C GLU A 32 -38.93 39.16 1.97
N ASN A 33 -38.14 38.47 1.14
CA ASN A 33 -36.68 38.48 1.03
C ASN A 33 -35.88 37.70 2.10
N ASP A 34 -36.48 37.17 3.17
CA ASP A 34 -35.76 36.49 4.28
C ASP A 34 -36.54 35.32 4.91
N ILE A 35 -37.71 34.98 4.37
CA ILE A 35 -38.52 33.85 4.83
C ILE A 35 -38.38 32.72 3.80
N VAL A 36 -37.72 31.64 4.19
CA VAL A 36 -37.62 30.43 3.38
C VAL A 36 -38.87 29.60 3.60
N HIS A 37 -39.71 29.47 2.57
CA HIS A 37 -40.84 28.54 2.58
C HIS A 37 -40.44 27.24 1.90
N THR A 38 -40.58 26.12 2.60
CA THR A 38 -40.23 24.79 2.08
C THR A 38 -41.34 23.78 2.29
N TRP A 39 -41.50 22.89 1.32
CA TRP A 39 -42.49 21.81 1.32
C TRP A 39 -41.96 20.61 0.54
N VAL A 40 -42.69 19.51 0.60
CA VAL A 40 -42.39 18.31 -0.18
C VAL A 40 -43.48 18.12 -1.23
N ASP A 41 -43.07 17.79 -2.46
CA ASP A 41 -43.94 17.27 -3.51
C ASP A 41 -43.70 15.77 -3.68
N ALA A 42 -44.76 14.99 -3.57
CA ALA A 42 -44.75 13.53 -3.67
C ALA A 42 -46.16 13.02 -4.02
N GLN A 43 -46.23 11.81 -4.57
CA GLN A 43 -47.52 11.16 -4.87
C GLN A 43 -48.21 10.60 -3.62
N ASN A 44 -47.45 10.29 -2.57
CA ASN A 44 -47.91 9.68 -1.32
C ASN A 44 -47.25 10.36 -0.13
N ASN A 45 -47.70 10.02 1.08
CA ASN A 45 -47.02 10.41 2.32
C ASN A 45 -45.58 9.89 2.37
N VAL A 46 -44.68 10.67 2.96
CA VAL A 46 -43.23 10.43 2.94
C VAL A 46 -42.62 10.43 4.33
N VAL A 47 -41.47 9.76 4.43
CA VAL A 47 -40.55 9.87 5.56
C VAL A 47 -39.35 10.67 5.10
N LEU A 48 -39.04 11.78 5.78
CA LEU A 48 -37.86 12.57 5.43
C LEU A 48 -36.61 11.83 5.88
N ASP A 49 -35.74 11.49 4.94
CA ASP A 49 -34.54 10.69 5.18
C ASP A 49 -33.24 11.50 5.11
N PHE A 50 -33.30 12.65 4.44
CA PHE A 50 -32.17 13.55 4.26
C PHE A 50 -32.55 15.01 4.53
N MET A 51 -31.68 15.74 5.23
CA MET A 51 -31.86 17.18 5.47
C MET A 51 -31.15 17.97 4.37
N ASP A 52 -31.92 18.67 3.55
CA ASP A 52 -31.45 19.43 2.38
C ASP A 52 -30.69 20.73 2.74
N VAL A 53 -29.60 20.58 3.49
CA VAL A 53 -28.69 21.65 3.90
C VAL A 53 -28.13 22.39 2.69
N ASP A 54 -27.74 21.67 1.64
CA ASP A 54 -27.13 22.28 0.45
C ASP A 54 -28.15 23.09 -0.36
N LEU A 55 -29.41 22.63 -0.44
CA LEU A 55 -30.50 23.43 -1.01
C LEU A 55 -30.71 24.72 -0.23
N LEU A 56 -30.71 24.64 1.11
CA LEU A 56 -30.85 25.81 1.97
C LEU A 56 -29.68 26.78 1.78
N LYS A 57 -28.42 26.30 1.79
CA LYS A 57 -27.23 27.12 1.53
C LYS A 57 -27.28 27.80 0.17
N LEU A 58 -27.66 27.07 -0.87
CA LEU A 58 -27.80 27.59 -2.23
C LEU A 58 -28.84 28.71 -2.30
N LEU A 59 -30.03 28.49 -1.73
CA LEU A 59 -31.09 29.49 -1.71
C LEU A 59 -30.66 30.75 -0.96
N LEU A 60 -30.02 30.61 0.20
CA LEU A 60 -29.55 31.74 1.00
C LEU A 60 -28.43 32.52 0.30
N SER A 61 -27.49 31.82 -0.34
CA SER A 61 -26.42 32.43 -1.14
C SER A 61 -26.97 33.29 -2.26
N GLU A 62 -27.84 32.71 -3.06
CA GLU A 62 -28.43 33.37 -4.21
C GLU A 62 -29.42 34.50 -3.86
N SER A 63 -29.85 34.55 -2.59
CA SER A 63 -30.74 35.58 -2.05
C SER A 63 -29.99 36.65 -1.25
N GLY A 64 -28.67 36.54 -1.11
CA GLY A 64 -27.85 37.47 -0.36
C GLY A 64 -28.09 37.44 1.16
N LEU A 65 -28.42 36.25 1.70
CA LEU A 65 -28.75 35.99 3.10
C LEU A 65 -27.65 35.23 3.87
N GLU A 66 -26.51 34.92 3.26
CA GLU A 66 -25.43 34.09 3.85
C GLU A 66 -24.96 34.53 5.25
N ASN A 67 -25.11 35.83 5.57
CA ASN A 67 -24.72 36.42 6.85
C ASN A 67 -25.86 37.24 7.49
N LYS A 68 -27.12 36.98 7.10
CA LYS A 68 -28.29 37.70 7.60
C LYS A 68 -29.24 36.76 8.31
N GLN A 69 -30.02 37.31 9.23
CA GLN A 69 -31.10 36.55 9.85
C GLN A 69 -32.12 36.11 8.79
N PHE A 70 -32.57 34.86 8.90
CA PHE A 70 -33.65 34.33 8.09
C PHE A 70 -34.61 33.48 8.94
N HIS A 71 -35.78 33.20 8.39
CA HIS A 71 -36.84 32.41 9.03
C HIS A 71 -37.28 31.29 8.09
N ILE A 72 -37.84 30.22 8.64
CA ILE A 72 -38.32 29.07 7.88
C ILE A 72 -39.81 28.88 8.12
N ILE A 73 -40.58 28.69 7.05
CA ILE A 73 -41.93 28.13 7.09
C ILE A 73 -41.86 26.75 6.42
N PHE A 74 -42.30 25.71 7.12
CA PHE A 74 -42.25 24.34 6.63
C PHE A 74 -43.65 23.72 6.61
N ASP A 75 -44.12 23.38 5.41
CA ASP A 75 -45.29 22.53 5.19
C ASP A 75 -45.01 21.04 5.48
N LEU A 76 -45.75 20.45 6.40
CA LEU A 76 -45.67 19.02 6.75
C LEU A 76 -46.85 18.19 6.20
N ASN A 77 -47.66 18.71 5.27
CA ASN A 77 -48.87 18.04 4.77
C ASN A 77 -48.65 16.59 4.31
N LEU A 78 -47.53 16.31 3.62
CA LEU A 78 -47.19 14.98 3.12
C LEU A 78 -46.18 14.23 4.01
N VAL A 79 -45.76 14.81 5.14
CA VAL A 79 -44.70 14.24 5.98
C VAL A 79 -45.29 13.49 7.15
N THR A 80 -44.97 12.19 7.28
CA THR A 80 -45.49 11.33 8.36
C THR A 80 -44.45 10.98 9.43
N ASP A 81 -43.16 10.96 9.08
CA ASP A 81 -42.06 10.72 10.03
C ASP A 81 -40.73 11.28 9.47
N ILE A 82 -39.67 11.21 10.28
CA ILE A 82 -38.29 11.51 9.89
C ILE A 82 -37.36 10.34 10.28
N SER A 83 -36.38 10.05 9.43
CA SER A 83 -35.41 8.98 9.64
C SER A 83 -34.42 9.30 10.77
N TYR A 84 -33.63 8.30 11.15
CA TYR A 84 -32.49 8.48 12.05
C TYR A 84 -31.43 9.45 11.48
N SER A 85 -31.11 9.37 10.18
CA SER A 85 -30.14 10.28 9.54
C SER A 85 -30.65 11.73 9.56
N TYR A 86 -31.94 11.94 9.31
CA TYR A 86 -32.56 13.25 9.40
C TYR A 86 -32.49 13.82 10.83
N LYS A 87 -32.81 12.99 11.84
CA LYS A 87 -32.69 13.35 13.27
C LYS A 87 -31.28 13.78 13.65
N ARG A 88 -30.25 13.08 13.14
CA ARG A 88 -28.85 13.46 13.38
C ARG A 88 -28.45 14.79 12.74
N ALA A 89 -29.01 15.10 11.56
CA ALA A 89 -28.72 16.35 10.86
C ALA A 89 -29.31 17.58 11.56
N ILE A 90 -30.31 17.41 12.44
CA ILE A 90 -30.87 18.50 13.26
C ILE A 90 -29.78 19.17 14.12
N THR A 91 -28.82 18.40 14.65
CA THR A 91 -27.70 18.96 15.42
C THR A 91 -26.93 20.01 14.62
N GLU A 92 -26.62 19.69 13.36
CA GLU A 92 -25.88 20.60 12.47
C GLU A 92 -26.68 21.87 12.20
N LEU A 93 -27.99 21.74 11.92
CA LEU A 93 -28.87 22.88 11.68
C LEU A 93 -29.04 23.79 12.91
N LEU A 94 -29.13 23.23 14.11
CA LEU A 94 -29.41 23.99 15.33
C LEU A 94 -28.16 24.59 15.98
N TYR A 95 -27.03 23.86 15.99
CA TYR A 95 -25.86 24.23 16.79
C TYR A 95 -24.62 24.61 15.98
N HIS A 96 -24.51 24.17 14.72
CA HIS A 96 -23.33 24.42 13.88
C HIS A 96 -23.64 25.28 12.64
N TRP A 97 -24.89 25.72 12.50
CA TRP A 97 -25.32 26.51 11.36
C TRP A 97 -24.94 27.99 11.48
N GLN A 98 -24.54 28.56 10.34
CA GLN A 98 -24.41 30.00 10.07
C GLN A 98 -24.94 30.18 8.64
N PRO A 99 -25.89 31.10 8.32
CA PRO A 99 -26.37 32.32 9.02
C PRO A 99 -27.37 32.14 10.18
N PHE A 100 -27.75 33.23 10.86
CA PHE A 100 -28.67 33.20 12.02
C PHE A 100 -30.11 32.80 11.67
N LEU A 101 -30.54 31.62 12.12
CA LEU A 101 -31.94 31.18 12.02
C LEU A 101 -32.75 31.78 13.18
N GLY A 102 -33.76 32.59 12.88
CA GLY A 102 -34.57 33.27 13.91
C GLY A 102 -35.79 32.49 14.36
N LEU A 103 -36.61 32.05 13.40
CA LEU A 103 -37.89 31.40 13.67
C LEU A 103 -38.14 30.26 12.68
N VAL A 104 -38.67 29.14 13.16
CA VAL A 104 -39.15 28.02 12.36
C VAL A 104 -40.64 27.84 12.66
N CYS A 105 -41.49 27.97 11.64
CA CYS A 105 -42.93 27.75 11.74
C CYS A 105 -43.34 26.53 10.92
N PHE A 106 -43.96 25.54 11.56
CA PHE A 106 -44.52 24.38 10.89
C PHE A 106 -46.02 24.56 10.67
N TYR A 107 -46.55 24.10 9.54
CA TYR A 107 -48.00 24.03 9.32
C TYR A 107 -48.40 22.71 8.65
N ASN A 108 -49.69 22.40 8.65
CA ASN A 108 -50.22 21.09 8.24
C ASN A 108 -49.58 19.91 9.00
N VAL A 109 -49.30 20.10 10.30
CA VAL A 109 -48.65 19.08 11.13
C VAL A 109 -49.65 17.99 11.49
N GLY A 110 -49.48 16.80 10.91
CA GLY A 110 -50.26 15.61 11.27
C GLY A 110 -50.00 15.15 12.71
N SER A 111 -50.93 14.36 13.27
CA SER A 111 -50.83 13.84 14.65
C SER A 111 -49.55 13.05 14.92
N GLN A 112 -49.06 12.31 13.93
CA GLN A 112 -47.81 11.55 13.99
C GLN A 112 -46.58 12.46 14.11
N MET A 113 -46.61 13.62 13.46
CA MET A 113 -45.51 14.58 13.45
C MET A 113 -45.50 15.54 14.64
N SER A 114 -46.61 15.68 15.36
CA SER A 114 -46.73 16.60 16.51
C SER A 114 -45.62 16.38 17.54
N VAL A 115 -45.39 15.12 17.95
CA VAL A 115 -44.37 14.79 18.95
C VAL A 115 -42.97 15.15 18.46
N ILE A 116 -42.69 14.98 17.16
CA ILE A 116 -41.38 15.27 16.57
C ILE A 116 -41.17 16.79 16.48
N VAL A 117 -42.18 17.55 16.08
CA VAL A 117 -42.11 19.02 16.07
C VAL A 117 -41.92 19.58 17.49
N GLU A 118 -42.64 19.04 18.47
CA GLU A 118 -42.49 19.41 19.88
C GLU A 118 -41.12 19.03 20.45
N SER A 119 -40.60 17.84 20.11
CA SER A 119 -39.24 17.42 20.44
C SER A 119 -38.18 18.34 19.83
N PHE A 120 -38.35 18.74 18.57
CA PHE A 120 -37.48 19.72 17.91
C PHE A 120 -37.51 21.07 18.65
N ALA A 121 -38.70 21.57 18.99
CA ALA A 121 -38.85 22.79 19.78
C ALA A 121 -38.21 22.70 21.17
N ALA A 122 -38.28 21.53 21.82
CA ALA A 122 -37.72 21.30 23.16
C ALA A 122 -36.18 21.26 23.18
N VAL A 123 -35.53 21.00 22.05
CA VAL A 123 -34.06 21.01 21.91
C VAL A 123 -33.52 22.21 21.15
N ALA A 124 -34.40 23.03 20.54
CA ALA A 124 -33.99 24.26 19.88
C ALA A 124 -33.30 25.22 20.88
N PRO A 125 -32.17 25.85 20.47
CA PRO A 125 -31.55 26.94 21.22
C PRO A 125 -32.53 28.08 21.53
N VAL A 126 -32.28 28.81 22.62
CA VAL A 126 -33.17 29.90 23.10
C VAL A 126 -33.37 31.00 22.05
N ASN A 127 -32.40 31.20 21.16
CA ASN A 127 -32.45 32.20 20.09
C ASN A 127 -33.26 31.75 18.86
N ILE A 128 -33.66 30.48 18.78
CA ILE A 128 -34.47 29.93 17.68
C ILE A 128 -35.89 29.69 18.20
N ARG A 129 -36.84 30.50 17.73
CA ARG A 129 -38.25 30.31 18.10
C ARG A 129 -38.89 29.26 17.20
N VAL A 130 -39.51 28.24 17.77
CA VAL A 130 -40.21 27.20 17.02
C VAL A 130 -41.70 27.29 17.31
N LEU A 131 -42.53 27.37 16.26
CA LEU A 131 -43.98 27.52 16.36
C LEU A 131 -44.70 26.60 15.38
N GLN A 132 -45.98 26.36 15.64
CA GLN A 132 -46.87 25.63 14.76
C GLN A 132 -48.08 26.51 14.40
N ALA A 133 -48.54 26.42 13.16
CA ALA A 133 -49.72 27.09 12.65
C ALA A 133 -50.67 26.09 12.00
N ASP A 134 -51.96 26.42 11.95
CA ASP A 134 -52.97 25.54 11.33
C ASP A 134 -52.97 25.65 9.80
N SER A 135 -52.49 26.76 9.23
CA SER A 135 -52.47 27.00 7.78
C SER A 135 -51.24 27.77 7.32
N TYR A 136 -50.97 27.74 6.01
CA TYR A 136 -49.93 28.55 5.38
C TYR A 136 -50.10 30.05 5.66
N GLN A 137 -51.34 30.55 5.66
CA GLN A 137 -51.63 31.96 5.88
C GLN A 137 -51.31 32.36 7.32
N ASP A 138 -51.61 31.49 8.28
CA ASP A 138 -51.36 31.76 9.70
C ASP A 138 -49.87 31.64 10.02
N ALA A 139 -49.17 30.67 9.43
CA ALA A 139 -47.72 30.58 9.51
C ALA A 139 -47.06 31.86 9.00
N LEU A 140 -47.51 32.38 7.86
CA LEU A 140 -46.98 33.61 7.29
C LEU A 140 -47.26 34.83 8.16
N LYS A 141 -48.46 34.95 8.74
CA LYS A 141 -48.78 36.03 9.71
C LYS A 141 -47.87 35.96 10.93
N ILE A 142 -47.66 34.76 11.49
CA ILE A 142 -46.78 34.55 12.66
C ILE A 142 -45.36 35.02 12.36
N VAL A 143 -44.78 34.61 11.24
CA VAL A 143 -43.39 35.00 10.89
C VAL A 143 -43.30 36.50 10.63
N LEU A 144 -44.29 37.10 9.96
CA LEU A 144 -44.34 38.54 9.71
C LEU A 144 -44.44 39.36 11.00
N ALA A 145 -45.29 38.94 11.95
CA ALA A 145 -45.44 39.57 13.25
C ALA A 145 -44.14 39.46 14.06
N PHE A 146 -43.51 38.28 14.08
CA PHE A 146 -42.20 38.09 14.72
C PHE A 146 -41.14 39.04 14.18
N LYS A 147 -41.06 39.18 12.84
CA LYS A 147 -40.12 40.11 12.18
C LYS A 147 -40.39 41.58 12.53
N ALA A 148 -41.65 41.95 12.70
CA ALA A 148 -42.04 43.30 13.07
C ALA A 148 -41.84 43.59 14.57
N ASN A 149 -41.36 42.61 15.35
CA ASN A 149 -41.38 42.63 16.82
C ASN A 149 -42.79 42.92 17.39
N GLU A 150 -43.82 42.53 16.64
CA GLU A 150 -45.19 42.62 17.10
C GLU A 150 -45.47 41.47 18.08
N PRO A 151 -46.33 41.71 19.09
CA PRO A 151 -46.81 40.61 19.91
C PRO A 151 -47.50 39.59 19.01
N LEU A 152 -47.03 38.35 19.07
CA LEU A 152 -47.71 37.23 18.42
C LEU A 152 -49.07 37.10 19.10
N SER A 153 -50.15 37.31 18.34
CA SER A 153 -51.52 37.45 18.86
C SER A 153 -51.92 36.26 19.74
N ASP A 154 -52.19 36.60 21.01
CA ASP A 154 -52.60 35.78 22.15
C ASP A 154 -51.80 34.50 22.41
N ASP A 155 -51.17 34.47 23.59
CA ASP A 155 -50.87 33.29 24.44
C ASP A 155 -52.11 32.38 24.68
N ASN A 156 -53.17 32.45 23.87
CA ASN A 156 -54.39 31.65 24.01
C ASN A 156 -54.96 31.11 22.67
N ASP A 157 -54.69 31.73 21.50
CA ASP A 157 -55.33 31.34 20.21
C ASP A 157 -54.34 30.96 19.08
N VAL A 158 -53.03 31.21 19.21
CA VAL A 158 -52.05 30.24 18.71
C VAL A 158 -52.16 29.07 19.68
N LYS A 159 -52.44 27.83 19.25
CA LYS A 159 -52.52 26.68 20.17
C LYS A 159 -51.35 26.75 21.15
N ASP A 160 -51.66 27.18 22.36
CA ASP A 160 -50.67 27.55 23.34
C ASP A 160 -50.15 26.24 23.94
N PHE A 161 -49.32 25.54 23.18
CA PHE A 161 -48.61 24.36 23.65
C PHE A 161 -47.53 24.73 24.67
N LEU A 162 -47.30 26.03 24.94
CA LEU A 162 -46.63 26.47 26.16
C LEU A 162 -47.40 26.03 27.43
N TYR A 163 -48.71 25.75 27.31
CA TYR A 163 -49.53 25.20 28.39
C TYR A 163 -49.61 23.65 28.40
N ASN A 164 -48.97 22.95 27.47
CA ASN A 164 -48.68 21.53 27.68
C ASN A 164 -47.48 21.44 28.62
N SER A 165 -47.77 21.10 29.88
CA SER A 165 -46.90 21.10 31.06
C SER A 165 -45.40 21.20 30.76
N GLU A 166 -44.69 22.11 31.40
CA GLU A 166 -43.22 22.21 31.36
C GLU A 166 -42.54 20.81 31.50
N LEU A 167 -43.19 19.89 32.21
CA LEU A 167 -42.85 18.47 32.26
C LEU A 167 -42.84 17.78 30.88
N LYS A 168 -43.88 17.90 30.06
CA LYS A 168 -43.91 17.34 28.70
C LYS A 168 -42.73 17.85 27.88
N ARG A 169 -42.47 19.16 27.91
CA ARG A 169 -41.34 19.77 27.19
C ARG A 169 -40.00 19.21 27.67
N GLN A 170 -39.82 19.12 28.99
CA GLN A 170 -38.60 18.57 29.58
C GLN A 170 -38.40 17.09 29.22
N PHE A 171 -39.47 16.30 29.22
CA PHE A 171 -39.48 14.90 28.83
C PHE A 171 -39.06 14.74 27.35
N LEU A 172 -39.77 15.41 26.43
CA LEU A 172 -39.47 15.36 25.00
C LEU A 172 -38.07 15.85 24.68
N GLY A 173 -37.63 16.91 25.35
CA GLY A 173 -36.27 17.43 25.22
C GLY A 173 -35.21 16.45 25.72
N ALA A 174 -35.45 15.74 26.83
CA ALA A 174 -34.56 14.70 27.32
C ALA A 174 -34.44 13.55 26.32
N VAL A 175 -35.56 13.05 25.79
CA VAL A 175 -35.55 11.99 24.76
C VAL A 175 -34.80 12.43 23.51
N ALA A 176 -35.10 13.62 22.99
CA ALA A 176 -34.48 14.11 21.76
C ALA A 176 -32.98 14.40 21.92
N ARG A 177 -32.54 14.94 23.06
CA ARG A 177 -31.11 15.11 23.36
C ARG A 177 -30.37 13.78 23.34
N MET A 178 -30.92 12.74 23.97
CA MET A 178 -30.29 11.42 24.00
C MET A 178 -30.32 10.75 22.61
N THR A 179 -31.46 10.77 21.92
CA THR A 179 -31.68 9.93 20.73
C THR A 179 -31.32 10.60 19.41
N TRP A 180 -31.42 11.93 19.32
CA TRP A 180 -31.14 12.67 18.08
C TRP A 180 -29.75 13.31 18.15
N LEU A 181 -29.45 13.96 19.27
CA LEU A 181 -28.23 14.76 19.43
C LEU A 181 -27.07 13.97 20.06
N ASN A 182 -27.33 12.77 20.58
CA ASN A 182 -26.36 11.95 21.32
C ASN A 182 -25.72 12.70 22.52
N ILE A 183 -26.50 13.54 23.20
CA ILE A 183 -26.07 14.31 24.37
C ILE A 183 -26.49 13.54 25.63
N LEU A 184 -25.54 12.91 26.31
CA LEU A 184 -25.75 12.06 27.50
C LEU A 184 -25.25 12.70 28.82
N ASP A 185 -24.76 13.93 28.77
CA ASP A 185 -24.26 14.65 29.95
C ASP A 185 -25.22 15.72 30.46
N TYR A 186 -26.37 15.88 29.79
CA TYR A 186 -27.37 16.85 30.19
C TYR A 186 -28.26 16.29 31.32
N PRO A 187 -28.50 17.04 32.40
CA PRO A 187 -29.35 16.56 33.49
C PRO A 187 -30.81 16.42 33.05
N ILE A 188 -31.44 15.35 33.51
CA ILE A 188 -32.89 15.12 33.33
C ILE A 188 -33.58 15.61 34.58
N TYR A 189 -34.49 16.58 34.42
CA TYR A 189 -35.38 17.00 35.49
C TYR A 189 -36.26 15.82 35.91
N ILE A 190 -36.47 15.63 37.22
CA ILE A 190 -37.35 14.61 37.76
C ILE A 190 -38.42 15.34 38.58
N PRO A 191 -39.72 15.17 38.28
CA PRO A 191 -40.79 15.76 39.08
C PRO A 191 -40.86 15.12 40.48
N ASP A 192 -41.69 15.68 41.35
CA ASP A 192 -41.93 15.11 42.69
C ASP A 192 -42.55 13.70 42.60
N ALA A 193 -42.34 12.88 43.64
CA ALA A 193 -42.72 11.47 43.64
C ALA A 193 -44.23 11.21 43.61
N ASP A 194 -45.03 12.20 43.97
CA ASP A 194 -46.50 12.21 43.92
C ASP A 194 -47.04 12.65 42.56
N ASN A 195 -46.19 13.16 41.66
CA ASN A 195 -46.58 13.55 40.32
C ASN A 195 -46.86 12.34 39.42
N GLU A 196 -47.96 12.35 38.68
CA GLU A 196 -48.36 11.25 37.79
C GLU A 196 -47.31 10.91 36.71
N TYR A 197 -46.47 11.87 36.31
CA TYR A 197 -45.44 11.68 35.29
C TYR A 197 -44.12 11.12 35.86
N TYR A 198 -43.97 11.06 37.20
CA TYR A 198 -42.76 10.60 37.86
C TYR A 198 -42.22 9.26 37.35
N PRO A 199 -43.04 8.20 37.18
CA PRO A 199 -42.54 6.91 36.71
C PRO A 199 -41.94 6.98 35.29
N PHE A 200 -42.48 7.83 34.41
CA PHE A 200 -41.96 7.98 33.04
C PHE A 200 -40.61 8.67 33.02
N PHE A 201 -40.43 9.72 33.82
CA PHE A 201 -39.15 10.40 33.98
C PHE A 201 -38.10 9.49 34.63
N GLN A 202 -38.50 8.65 35.57
CA GLN A 202 -37.61 7.64 36.15
C GLN A 202 -37.18 6.60 35.12
N ALA A 203 -38.09 6.13 34.28
CA ALA A 203 -37.74 5.20 33.19
C ALA A 203 -36.74 5.82 32.22
N ILE A 204 -36.93 7.09 31.85
CA ILE A 204 -35.98 7.83 31.02
C ILE A 204 -34.62 8.01 31.70
N ARG A 205 -34.59 8.32 33.00
CA ARG A 205 -33.35 8.45 33.76
C ARG A 205 -32.56 7.14 33.82
N ALA A 206 -33.25 6.02 34.00
CA ALA A 206 -32.66 4.69 33.96
C ALA A 206 -32.05 4.41 32.57
N LEU A 207 -32.83 4.62 31.50
CA LEU A 207 -32.36 4.47 30.13
C LEU A 207 -31.13 5.36 29.84
N HIS A 208 -31.15 6.61 30.31
CA HIS A 208 -30.04 7.54 30.17
C HIS A 208 -28.76 7.02 30.84
N SER A 209 -28.89 6.49 32.06
CA SER A 209 -27.78 5.89 32.80
C SER A 209 -27.20 4.69 32.06
N ASP A 210 -28.05 3.82 31.50
CA ASP A 210 -27.62 2.65 30.74
C ASP A 210 -26.91 3.04 29.43
N LEU A 211 -27.43 4.05 28.72
CA LEU A 211 -26.80 4.59 27.51
C LEU A 211 -25.42 5.18 27.82
N LYS A 212 -25.31 5.94 28.92
CA LYS A 212 -24.03 6.51 29.37
C LYS A 212 -23.03 5.42 29.76
N ALA A 213 -23.48 4.37 30.46
CA ALA A 213 -22.63 3.23 30.80
C ALA A 213 -22.13 2.50 29.54
N LYS A 214 -23.00 2.31 28.54
CA LYS A 214 -22.63 1.70 27.25
C LYS A 214 -21.60 2.53 26.48
N GLU A 215 -21.73 3.85 26.45
CA GLU A 215 -20.74 4.69 25.75
C GLU A 215 -19.38 4.63 26.47
N ILE A 216 -19.36 4.65 27.81
CA ILE A 216 -18.12 4.49 28.60
C ILE A 216 -17.47 3.12 28.34
N GLU A 217 -18.25 2.04 28.26
CA GLU A 217 -17.74 0.70 27.97
C GLU A 217 -17.14 0.62 26.56
N LYS A 218 -17.84 1.16 25.57
CA LYS A 218 -17.38 1.26 24.19
C LYS A 218 -16.11 2.11 24.06
N GLU A 219 -16.01 3.23 24.77
CA GLU A 219 -14.80 4.06 24.79
C GLU A 219 -13.60 3.29 25.36
N LYS A 220 -13.81 2.52 26.44
CA LYS A 220 -12.78 1.64 27.00
C LYS A 220 -12.34 0.56 26.01
N GLU A 221 -13.28 -0.07 25.30
CA GLU A 221 -12.99 -1.07 24.28
C GLU A 221 -12.16 -0.47 23.14
N ILE A 222 -12.57 0.70 22.63
CA ILE A 222 -11.84 1.43 21.58
C ILE A 222 -10.42 1.79 22.06
N SER A 223 -10.27 2.26 23.30
CA SER A 223 -8.96 2.59 23.86
C SER A 223 -8.05 1.37 23.97
N LEU A 224 -8.57 0.24 24.45
CA LEU A 224 -7.83 -1.02 24.54
C LEU A 224 -7.41 -1.53 23.15
N LEU A 225 -8.32 -1.44 22.18
CA LEU A 225 -8.06 -1.84 20.81
C LEU A 225 -6.97 -0.98 20.17
N LYS A 226 -7.01 0.34 20.36
CA LYS A 226 -5.96 1.28 19.92
C LYS A 226 -4.60 0.91 20.50
N GLN A 227 -4.52 0.73 21.82
CA GLN A 227 -3.27 0.35 22.50
C GLN A 227 -2.73 -0.99 21.98
N THR A 228 -3.61 -1.96 21.72
CA THR A 228 -3.23 -3.27 21.16
C THR A 228 -2.65 -3.13 19.76
N TYR A 229 -3.27 -2.32 18.90
CA TYR A 229 -2.76 -2.08 17.55
C TYR A 229 -1.45 -1.31 17.54
N GLU A 230 -1.31 -0.27 18.39
CA GLU A 230 -0.05 0.45 18.57
C GLU A 230 1.09 -0.47 19.01
N HIS A 231 0.81 -1.37 19.95
CA HIS A 231 1.78 -2.38 20.38
C HIS A 231 2.17 -3.32 19.22
N ARG A 232 1.19 -3.81 18.45
CA ARG A 232 1.44 -4.68 17.28
C ARG A 232 2.25 -3.97 16.19
N ILE A 233 1.96 -2.70 15.91
CA ILE A 233 2.71 -1.88 14.97
C ILE A 233 4.15 -1.74 15.44
N THR A 234 4.35 -1.39 16.71
CA THR A 234 5.69 -1.27 17.32
C THR A 234 6.49 -2.58 17.20
N GLN A 235 5.88 -3.71 17.53
CA GLN A 235 6.50 -5.04 17.40
C GLN A 235 6.89 -5.35 15.94
N LYS A 236 6.03 -5.01 14.96
CA LYS A 236 6.35 -5.19 13.54
C LYS A 236 7.50 -4.30 13.09
N ILE A 237 7.54 -3.03 13.53
CA ILE A 237 8.63 -2.10 13.21
C ILE A 237 9.96 -2.63 13.74
N ILE A 238 10.01 -3.09 14.99
CA ILE A 238 11.22 -3.67 15.60
C ILE A 238 11.72 -4.87 14.78
N LYS A 239 10.83 -5.80 14.42
CA LYS A 239 11.19 -6.97 13.59
C LYS A 239 11.69 -6.57 12.20
N MET A 240 11.02 -5.61 11.57
CA MET A 240 11.41 -5.10 10.24
C MET A 240 12.79 -4.46 10.28
N ASN A 241 13.06 -3.61 11.29
CA ASN A 241 14.36 -2.96 11.46
C ASN A 241 15.47 -3.97 11.73
N ALA A 242 15.22 -4.98 12.56
CA ALA A 242 16.17 -6.07 12.79
C ALA A 242 16.48 -6.84 11.49
N GLN A 243 15.45 -7.16 10.69
CA GLN A 243 15.63 -7.84 9.41
C GLN A 243 16.38 -6.98 8.39
N ALA A 244 16.09 -5.69 8.31
CA ALA A 244 16.80 -4.74 7.46
C ALA A 244 18.28 -4.64 7.85
N GLN A 245 18.57 -4.58 9.16
CA GLN A 245 19.95 -4.54 9.67
C GLN A 245 20.73 -5.82 9.30
N ILE A 246 20.12 -6.99 9.49
CA ILE A 246 20.72 -8.28 9.07
C ILE A 246 20.98 -8.30 7.56
N GLY A 247 20.03 -7.82 6.76
CA GLY A 247 20.18 -7.72 5.31
C GLY A 247 21.33 -6.82 4.89
N THR A 248 21.45 -5.63 5.50
CA THR A 248 22.57 -4.71 5.26
C THR A 248 23.91 -5.34 5.61
N GLN A 249 24.00 -6.04 6.76
CA GLN A 249 25.24 -6.69 7.17
C GLN A 249 25.64 -7.81 6.20
N TYR A 250 24.66 -8.60 5.72
CA TYR A 250 24.90 -9.62 4.71
C TYR A 250 25.40 -9.04 3.38
N ILE A 251 24.87 -7.90 2.94
CA ILE A 251 25.34 -7.19 1.74
C ILE A 251 26.80 -6.76 1.93
N GLN A 252 27.15 -6.18 3.08
CA GLN A 252 28.53 -5.75 3.37
C GLN A 252 29.51 -6.93 3.36
N ASP A 253 29.12 -8.07 3.92
CA ASP A 253 29.95 -9.28 3.92
C ASP A 253 30.19 -9.80 2.49
N LEU A 254 29.13 -9.83 1.66
CA LEU A 254 29.26 -10.21 0.24
C LEU A 254 30.12 -9.23 -0.56
N GLU A 255 29.96 -7.92 -0.35
CA GLU A 255 30.79 -6.91 -1.01
C GLU A 255 32.28 -7.11 -0.69
N LYS A 256 32.60 -7.44 0.57
CA LYS A 256 33.97 -7.74 0.99
C LYS A 256 34.50 -9.00 0.30
N GLU A 257 33.70 -10.07 0.24
CA GLU A 257 34.09 -11.31 -0.44
C GLU A 257 34.34 -11.09 -1.95
N VAL A 258 33.47 -10.31 -2.60
CA VAL A 258 33.63 -9.92 -4.01
C VAL A 258 34.93 -9.13 -4.21
N ALA A 259 35.25 -8.18 -3.33
CA ALA A 259 36.49 -7.42 -3.41
C ALA A 259 37.74 -8.29 -3.25
N GLU A 260 37.73 -9.23 -2.31
CA GLU A 260 38.84 -10.17 -2.08
C GLU A 260 39.06 -11.11 -3.28
N LEU A 261 37.97 -11.67 -3.83
CA LEU A 261 38.04 -12.54 -5.01
C LEU A 261 38.50 -11.77 -6.26
N SER A 262 38.00 -10.54 -6.45
CA SER A 262 38.42 -9.68 -7.56
C SER A 262 39.91 -9.34 -7.49
N SER A 263 40.43 -9.02 -6.30
CA SER A 263 41.86 -8.77 -6.07
C SER A 263 42.71 -10.01 -6.38
N ARG A 264 42.27 -11.20 -5.94
CA ARG A 264 42.96 -12.46 -6.25
C ARG A 264 42.95 -12.77 -7.76
N ALA A 265 41.83 -12.53 -8.43
CA ALA A 265 41.74 -12.73 -9.88
C ALA A 265 42.70 -11.80 -10.63
N ALA A 266 42.74 -10.51 -10.27
CA ALA A 266 43.67 -9.54 -10.86
C ALA A 266 45.14 -9.93 -10.63
N ALA A 267 45.50 -10.41 -9.44
CA ALA A 267 46.85 -10.88 -9.15
C ALA A 267 47.23 -12.12 -10.01
N GLN A 268 46.30 -13.06 -10.19
CA GLN A 268 46.52 -14.22 -11.06
C GLN A 268 46.65 -13.82 -12.53
N GLU A 269 45.88 -12.84 -13.00
CA GLU A 269 45.95 -12.33 -14.36
C GLU A 269 47.29 -11.63 -14.64
N LEU A 270 47.83 -10.87 -13.67
CA LEU A 270 49.17 -10.28 -13.76
C LEU A 270 50.26 -11.36 -13.86
N GLU A 271 50.20 -12.40 -13.03
CA GLU A 271 51.16 -13.51 -13.08
C GLU A 271 51.07 -14.27 -14.41
N LEU A 272 49.86 -14.56 -14.88
CA LEU A 272 49.63 -15.20 -16.19
C LEU A 272 50.18 -14.35 -17.34
N THR A 273 50.00 -13.03 -17.28
CA THR A 273 50.53 -12.10 -18.28
C THR A 273 52.06 -12.13 -18.26
N ARG A 274 52.68 -12.06 -17.07
CA ARG A 274 54.13 -12.15 -16.91
C ARG A 274 54.71 -13.44 -17.49
N VAL A 275 54.11 -14.58 -17.16
CA VAL A 275 54.51 -15.89 -17.69
C VAL A 275 54.35 -15.93 -19.21
N SER A 276 53.23 -15.44 -19.73
CA SER A 276 52.97 -15.42 -21.18
C SER A 276 53.97 -14.56 -21.94
N THR A 277 54.38 -13.42 -21.39
CA THR A 277 55.40 -12.54 -21.98
C THR A 277 56.76 -13.25 -22.00
N ALA A 278 57.18 -13.86 -20.89
CA ALA A 278 58.45 -14.58 -20.82
C ALA A 278 58.53 -15.74 -21.83
N ILE A 279 57.43 -16.46 -22.03
CA ILE A 279 57.34 -17.49 -23.07
C ILE A 279 57.48 -16.86 -24.45
N ALA A 280 56.77 -15.77 -24.74
CA ALA A 280 56.86 -15.10 -26.05
C ALA A 280 58.30 -14.61 -26.36
N GLU A 281 58.99 -14.06 -25.36
CA GLU A 281 60.40 -13.65 -25.49
C GLU A 281 61.32 -14.84 -25.80
N LYS A 282 61.16 -15.95 -25.08
CA LYS A 282 61.92 -17.19 -25.32
C LYS A 282 61.66 -17.74 -26.73
N THR A 283 60.41 -17.78 -27.18
CA THR A 283 60.04 -18.24 -28.53
C THR A 283 60.68 -17.37 -29.61
N ASN A 284 60.65 -16.05 -29.43
CA ASN A 284 61.28 -15.11 -30.36
C ASN A 284 62.80 -15.28 -30.39
N ALA A 285 63.45 -15.48 -29.24
CA ALA A 285 64.89 -15.73 -29.17
C ALA A 285 65.29 -17.01 -29.92
N LEU A 286 64.53 -18.09 -29.76
CA LEU A 286 64.74 -19.34 -30.50
C LEU A 286 64.52 -19.17 -32.00
N GLY A 287 63.48 -18.41 -32.41
CA GLY A 287 63.26 -18.05 -33.82
C GLY A 287 64.46 -17.28 -34.41
N ASN A 288 64.97 -16.27 -33.70
CA ASN A 288 66.14 -15.51 -34.13
C ASN A 288 67.40 -16.38 -34.24
N LEU A 289 67.61 -17.33 -33.31
CA LEU A 289 68.72 -18.28 -33.39
C LEU A 289 68.61 -19.17 -34.62
N LEU A 290 67.40 -19.61 -34.98
CA LEU A 290 67.15 -20.40 -36.19
C LEU A 290 67.54 -19.61 -37.45
N ASP A 291 67.13 -18.34 -37.53
CA ASP A 291 67.47 -17.46 -38.66
C ASP A 291 68.99 -17.25 -38.77
N GLN A 292 69.68 -17.08 -37.64
CA GLN A 292 71.14 -16.99 -37.59
C GLN A 292 71.82 -18.28 -38.07
N ILE A 293 71.34 -19.45 -37.64
CA ILE A 293 71.86 -20.75 -38.10
C ILE A 293 71.65 -20.90 -39.62
N HIS A 294 70.50 -20.46 -40.15
CA HIS A 294 70.23 -20.48 -41.59
C HIS A 294 71.16 -19.54 -42.39
N ALA A 295 71.59 -18.43 -41.82
CA ALA A 295 72.51 -17.48 -42.46
C ALA A 295 73.99 -17.94 -42.45
N LEU A 296 74.37 -18.87 -41.57
CA LEU A 296 75.74 -19.38 -41.49
C LEU A 296 76.11 -20.24 -42.72
N ASN A 297 77.30 -20.03 -43.26
CA ASN A 297 77.87 -20.81 -44.36
C ASN A 297 78.79 -21.92 -43.81
N ILE A 298 78.18 -22.95 -43.22
CA ILE A 298 78.82 -24.09 -42.57
C ILE A 298 78.48 -25.40 -43.29
N ASP A 299 79.20 -26.48 -42.95
CA ASP A 299 78.95 -27.81 -43.49
C ASP A 299 77.46 -28.21 -43.39
N SER A 300 76.95 -28.83 -44.44
CA SER A 300 75.53 -29.14 -44.58
C SER A 300 75.00 -30.12 -43.53
N ALA A 301 75.85 -31.03 -43.04
CA ALA A 301 75.45 -31.99 -42.00
C ALA A 301 75.38 -31.31 -40.63
N LEU A 302 76.38 -30.49 -40.29
CA LEU A 302 76.40 -29.72 -39.04
C LEU A 302 75.28 -28.67 -38.99
N LYS A 303 75.00 -28.01 -40.12
CA LYS A 303 73.88 -27.06 -40.24
C LYS A 303 72.53 -27.74 -39.98
N ARG A 304 72.34 -28.96 -40.52
CA ARG A 304 71.13 -29.74 -40.30
C ARG A 304 70.98 -30.13 -38.84
N GLU A 305 72.05 -30.59 -38.19
CA GLU A 305 72.05 -30.96 -36.78
C GLU A 305 71.67 -29.78 -35.86
N MET A 306 72.26 -28.61 -36.08
CA MET A 306 71.95 -27.40 -35.30
C MET A 306 70.51 -26.91 -35.54
N THR A 307 70.03 -26.99 -36.79
CA THR A 307 68.66 -26.64 -37.16
C THR A 307 67.66 -27.59 -36.50
N ASP A 308 67.91 -28.90 -36.54
CA ASP A 308 67.07 -29.93 -35.93
C ASP A 308 67.02 -29.77 -34.40
N ALA A 309 68.13 -29.43 -33.75
CA ALA A 309 68.16 -29.15 -32.32
C ALA A 309 67.32 -27.92 -31.95
N CYS A 310 67.44 -26.83 -32.73
CA CYS A 310 66.67 -25.60 -32.49
C CYS A 310 65.16 -25.80 -32.77
N MET A 311 64.81 -26.55 -33.82
CA MET A 311 63.43 -26.92 -34.13
C MET A 311 62.81 -27.81 -33.03
N LYS A 312 63.56 -28.75 -32.46
CA LYS A 312 63.10 -29.55 -31.30
C LYS A 312 62.79 -28.69 -30.07
N LEU A 313 63.60 -27.66 -29.80
CA LEU A 313 63.36 -26.72 -28.70
C LEU A 313 62.09 -25.87 -28.96
N LEU A 314 61.92 -25.37 -30.19
CA LEU A 314 60.70 -24.64 -30.60
C LEU A 314 59.44 -25.52 -30.55
N ASP A 315 59.52 -26.76 -30.99
CA ASP A 315 58.40 -27.69 -30.92
C ASP A 315 58.06 -28.05 -29.47
N THR A 316 59.07 -28.21 -28.62
CA THR A 316 58.87 -28.41 -27.18
C THR A 316 58.14 -27.23 -26.57
N GLU A 317 58.57 -26.00 -26.85
CA GLU A 317 57.93 -24.78 -26.34
C GLU A 317 56.48 -24.60 -26.86
N LYS A 318 56.22 -24.94 -28.13
CA LYS A 318 54.84 -24.96 -28.66
C LYS A 318 53.96 -25.96 -27.92
N ILE A 319 54.50 -27.13 -27.56
CA ILE A 319 53.78 -28.15 -26.80
C ILE A 319 53.57 -27.68 -25.35
N GLU A 320 54.58 -27.07 -24.72
CA GLU A 320 54.48 -26.44 -23.40
C GLU A 320 53.36 -25.41 -23.36
N LYS A 321 53.33 -24.49 -24.34
CA LYS A 321 52.29 -23.46 -24.47
C LYS A 321 50.90 -24.04 -24.67
N ARG A 322 50.77 -25.11 -25.46
CA ARG A 322 49.49 -25.79 -25.72
C ARG A 322 48.96 -26.52 -24.49
N LEU A 323 49.84 -27.08 -23.68
CA LEU A 323 49.46 -27.89 -22.52
C LEU A 323 49.49 -27.13 -21.19
N ASN A 324 50.07 -25.92 -21.19
CA ASN A 324 50.27 -25.07 -20.02
C ASN A 324 51.03 -25.80 -18.88
N ILE A 325 52.13 -26.48 -19.25
CA ILE A 325 53.03 -27.25 -18.37
C ILE A 325 54.46 -27.11 -18.91
N GLU A 326 55.45 -26.91 -18.05
CA GLU A 326 56.88 -27.00 -18.40
C GLU A 326 57.28 -28.46 -18.67
N LEU A 327 57.92 -28.71 -19.80
CA LEU A 327 58.21 -30.06 -20.30
C LEU A 327 59.72 -30.29 -20.32
N THR A 328 60.14 -31.49 -19.89
CA THR A 328 61.48 -31.96 -20.23
C THR A 328 61.52 -32.42 -21.69
N GLU A 329 62.71 -32.53 -22.30
CA GLU A 329 62.85 -33.12 -23.65
C GLU A 329 62.21 -34.51 -23.74
N SER A 330 62.30 -35.29 -22.65
CA SER A 330 61.67 -36.61 -22.56
C SER A 330 60.15 -36.57 -22.62
N ASP A 331 59.54 -35.52 -22.04
CA ASP A 331 58.08 -35.34 -22.01
C ASP A 331 57.56 -34.87 -23.36
N SER A 332 58.25 -33.93 -23.99
CA SER A 332 57.97 -33.45 -25.35
C SER A 332 58.01 -34.59 -26.38
N PHE A 333 59.05 -35.42 -26.29
CA PHE A 333 59.21 -36.58 -27.17
C PHE A 333 58.09 -37.62 -26.96
N PHE A 334 57.79 -37.95 -25.70
CA PHE A 334 56.68 -38.83 -25.35
C PHE A 334 55.34 -38.32 -25.91
N LEU A 335 55.03 -37.04 -25.73
CA LEU A 335 53.81 -36.43 -26.23
C LEU A 335 53.72 -36.45 -27.76
N THR A 336 54.83 -36.20 -28.45
CA THR A 336 54.91 -36.29 -29.91
C THR A 336 54.63 -37.72 -30.39
N LYS A 337 55.20 -38.73 -29.73
CA LYS A 337 54.96 -40.14 -30.04
C LYS A 337 53.52 -40.56 -29.74
N LEU A 338 52.98 -40.11 -28.61
CA LEU A 338 51.60 -40.37 -28.22
C LEU A 338 50.63 -39.77 -29.22
N GLN A 339 50.87 -38.54 -29.67
CA GLN A 339 50.02 -37.86 -30.66
C GLN A 339 50.14 -38.49 -32.05
N LYS A 340 51.32 -38.99 -32.45
CA LYS A 340 51.48 -39.76 -33.69
C LYS A 340 50.73 -41.09 -33.66
N LYS A 341 50.75 -41.81 -32.52
CA LYS A 341 50.07 -43.11 -32.37
C LYS A 341 48.56 -42.96 -32.17
N HIS A 342 48.13 -41.88 -31.52
CA HIS A 342 46.73 -41.60 -31.16
C HIS A 342 46.35 -40.16 -31.52
N PRO A 343 46.12 -39.86 -32.81
CA PRO A 343 45.81 -38.50 -33.27
C PRO A 343 44.46 -37.98 -32.77
N ASN A 344 43.57 -38.86 -32.28
CA ASN A 344 42.22 -38.53 -31.81
C ASN A 344 42.15 -38.05 -30.34
N LEU A 345 43.30 -37.96 -29.66
CA LEU A 345 43.40 -37.39 -28.31
C LEU A 345 43.34 -35.86 -28.40
N ASN A 346 42.44 -35.26 -27.63
CA ASN A 346 42.38 -33.80 -27.54
C ASN A 346 43.45 -33.26 -26.57
N GLN A 347 43.67 -31.94 -26.57
CA GLN A 347 44.70 -31.30 -25.73
C GLN A 347 44.54 -31.60 -24.23
N ARG A 348 43.28 -31.64 -23.74
CA ARG A 348 42.98 -31.96 -22.35
C ARG A 348 43.37 -33.40 -22.00
N GLU A 349 43.12 -34.35 -22.91
CA GLU A 349 43.49 -35.75 -22.75
C GLU A 349 45.00 -35.97 -22.86
N LEU A 350 45.70 -35.22 -23.72
CA LEU A 350 47.17 -35.24 -23.79
C LEU A 350 47.81 -34.74 -22.48
N ARG A 351 47.27 -33.65 -21.91
CA ARG A 351 47.69 -33.13 -20.60
C ARG A 351 47.50 -34.16 -19.50
N ILE A 352 46.34 -34.83 -19.47
CA ILE A 352 46.06 -35.91 -18.52
C ILE A 352 47.05 -37.06 -18.69
N SER A 353 47.32 -37.51 -19.92
CA SER A 353 48.27 -38.59 -20.20
C SER A 353 49.66 -38.27 -19.67
N LEU A 354 50.12 -37.03 -19.82
CA LEU A 354 51.40 -36.59 -19.24
C LEU A 354 51.39 -36.66 -17.71
N LEU A 355 50.34 -36.13 -17.05
CA LEU A 355 50.25 -36.18 -15.60
C LEU A 355 50.19 -37.62 -15.06
N VAL A 356 49.50 -38.52 -15.78
CA VAL A 356 49.48 -39.95 -15.46
C VAL A 356 50.87 -40.58 -15.62
N LYS A 357 51.62 -40.23 -16.68
CA LYS A 357 53.02 -40.66 -16.88
C LYS A 357 53.94 -40.17 -15.77
N LEU A 358 53.72 -38.95 -15.28
CA LEU A 358 54.47 -38.34 -14.18
C LEU A 358 54.05 -38.85 -12.79
N ASN A 359 53.20 -39.89 -12.72
CA ASN A 359 52.75 -40.53 -11.49
C ASN A 359 51.88 -39.64 -10.55
N TYR A 360 51.21 -38.61 -11.07
CA TYR A 360 50.24 -37.86 -10.26
C TYR A 360 49.02 -38.69 -9.89
N GLU A 361 48.48 -38.44 -8.70
CA GLU A 361 47.28 -39.12 -8.21
C GLU A 361 46.01 -38.64 -8.94
N THR A 362 45.00 -39.50 -9.06
CA THR A 362 43.77 -39.17 -9.82
C THR A 362 43.02 -37.98 -9.22
N THR A 363 43.10 -37.81 -7.90
CA THR A 363 42.51 -36.68 -7.17
C THR A 363 43.25 -35.38 -7.44
N GLU A 364 44.58 -35.43 -7.57
CA GLU A 364 45.43 -34.28 -7.91
C GLU A 364 45.23 -33.85 -9.35
N ILE A 365 45.16 -34.80 -10.28
CA ILE A 365 44.86 -34.54 -11.69
C ILE A 365 43.47 -33.89 -11.84
N ALA A 366 42.46 -34.42 -11.15
CA ALA A 366 41.10 -33.87 -11.18
C ALA A 366 41.06 -32.42 -10.67
N ARG A 367 41.77 -32.12 -9.58
CA ARG A 367 41.90 -30.77 -9.01
C ARG A 367 42.63 -29.82 -9.97
N SER A 368 43.74 -30.26 -10.55
CA SER A 368 44.54 -29.47 -11.50
C SER A 368 43.75 -29.09 -12.76
N ILE A 369 42.81 -29.94 -13.18
CA ILE A 369 42.00 -29.78 -14.39
C ILE A 369 40.63 -29.15 -14.11
N GLY A 370 40.32 -28.85 -12.84
CA GLY A 370 39.06 -28.21 -12.43
C GLY A 370 37.82 -29.09 -12.60
N ILE A 371 37.92 -30.39 -12.31
CA ILE A 371 36.79 -31.34 -12.37
C ILE A 371 36.64 -32.16 -11.11
N SER A 372 35.45 -32.71 -10.89
CA SER A 372 35.23 -33.69 -9.83
C SER A 372 35.93 -35.03 -10.14
N THR A 373 36.22 -35.81 -9.10
CA THR A 373 36.77 -37.17 -9.22
C THR A 373 35.88 -38.06 -10.09
N ARG A 374 34.56 -37.92 -10.00
CA ARG A 374 33.59 -38.59 -10.88
C ARG A 374 33.72 -38.16 -12.35
N GLY A 375 33.94 -36.86 -12.59
CA GLY A 375 34.24 -36.34 -13.93
C GLY A 375 35.53 -36.92 -14.50
N MET A 376 36.54 -37.13 -13.65
CA MET A 376 37.82 -37.73 -14.02
C MET A 376 37.68 -39.19 -14.45
N GLU A 377 36.82 -39.97 -13.79
CA GLU A 377 36.53 -41.36 -14.17
C GLU A 377 35.87 -41.46 -15.56
N SER A 378 34.97 -40.54 -15.87
CA SER A 378 34.37 -40.44 -17.21
C SER A 378 35.40 -40.15 -18.29
N ILE A 379 36.39 -39.29 -18.00
CA ILE A 379 37.51 -39.03 -18.93
C ILE A 379 38.40 -40.26 -19.07
N ARG A 380 38.74 -40.94 -17.97
CA ARG A 380 39.52 -42.18 -17.97
C ARG A 380 38.89 -43.23 -18.88
N TYR A 381 37.58 -43.45 -18.78
CA TYR A 381 36.85 -44.37 -19.66
C TYR A 381 36.95 -43.98 -21.15
N ARG A 382 36.82 -42.69 -21.48
CA ARG A 382 36.97 -42.22 -22.87
C ARG A 382 38.39 -42.40 -23.38
N MET A 383 39.38 -42.08 -22.55
CA MET A 383 40.80 -42.28 -22.90
C MET A 383 41.10 -43.75 -23.11
N HIS A 384 40.57 -44.65 -22.28
CA HIS A 384 40.72 -46.09 -22.42
C HIS A 384 40.26 -46.59 -23.80
N LYS A 385 39.07 -46.16 -24.24
CA LYS A 385 38.56 -46.44 -25.59
C LYS A 385 39.41 -45.83 -26.70
N LYS A 386 39.82 -44.56 -26.55
CA LYS A 386 40.61 -43.85 -27.57
C LYS A 386 42.02 -44.42 -27.73
N LEU A 387 42.60 -44.94 -26.65
CA LEU A 387 43.92 -45.59 -26.65
C LEU A 387 43.87 -47.05 -27.13
N GLY A 388 42.67 -47.61 -27.35
CA GLY A 388 42.47 -48.97 -27.83
C GLY A 388 42.81 -50.04 -26.81
N LEU A 389 42.67 -49.75 -25.51
CA LEU A 389 43.07 -50.65 -24.44
C LEU A 389 42.03 -51.75 -24.17
N GLY A 390 42.50 -52.95 -23.84
CA GLY A 390 41.67 -54.08 -23.39
C GLY A 390 41.10 -53.87 -21.97
N LYS A 391 40.05 -54.61 -21.62
CA LYS A 391 39.29 -54.45 -20.35
C LYS A 391 40.16 -54.47 -19.07
N HIS A 392 41.32 -55.11 -19.10
CA HIS A 392 42.24 -55.23 -17.96
C HIS A 392 43.55 -54.46 -18.14
N GLU A 393 43.68 -53.69 -19.22
CA GLU A 393 44.88 -52.90 -19.47
C GLU A 393 44.77 -51.54 -18.80
N SER A 394 45.81 -51.20 -18.03
CA SER A 394 45.92 -49.91 -17.33
C SER A 394 46.46 -48.85 -18.28
N ILE A 395 45.76 -47.71 -18.35
CA ILE A 395 46.25 -46.51 -19.07
C ILE A 395 47.63 -46.13 -18.56
N LYS A 396 47.88 -46.22 -17.24
CA LYS A 396 49.17 -45.86 -16.65
C LYS A 396 50.30 -46.73 -17.21
N THR A 397 50.13 -48.05 -17.18
CA THR A 397 51.13 -49.00 -17.69
C THR A 397 51.39 -48.77 -19.17
N TYR A 398 50.33 -48.63 -19.97
CA TYR A 398 50.45 -48.35 -21.40
C TYR A 398 51.26 -47.08 -21.71
N LEU A 399 50.97 -45.98 -21.00
CA LEU A 399 51.67 -44.71 -21.20
C LEU A 399 53.12 -44.79 -20.74
N SER A 400 53.41 -45.50 -19.64
CA SER A 400 54.78 -45.76 -19.18
C SER A 400 55.57 -46.56 -20.22
N ASP A 401 55.01 -47.64 -20.77
CA ASP A 401 55.67 -48.48 -21.78
C ASP A 401 55.95 -47.71 -23.08
N LEU A 402 55.02 -46.83 -23.48
CA LEU A 402 55.19 -45.97 -24.65
C LEU A 402 56.39 -45.02 -24.47
N ALA A 403 56.64 -44.57 -23.24
CA ALA A 403 57.72 -43.66 -22.87
C ALA A 403 59.08 -44.37 -22.76
N THR A 404 59.15 -45.60 -22.23
CA THR A 404 60.41 -46.35 -22.02
C THR A 404 60.95 -47.10 -23.23
N ALA A 405 60.17 -47.31 -24.29
CA ALA A 405 60.59 -47.98 -25.53
C ALA A 405 61.62 -47.16 -26.38
N PHE A 406 62.63 -46.59 -25.72
CA PHE A 406 63.71 -45.76 -26.28
C PHE A 406 65.09 -45.98 -25.61
N HIS A 407 65.22 -46.87 -24.63
CA HIS A 407 66.53 -47.28 -24.07
C HIS A 407 67.04 -48.63 -24.62
N ALA A 408 66.42 -49.17 -25.66
CA ALA A 408 66.83 -50.41 -26.31
C ALA A 408 67.27 -50.15 -27.75
#